data_AF-A0A2M6YLG5-F1
#
_entry.id   AF-A0A2M6YLG5-F1
#
_cell.length_a   1.000
_cell.length_b   1.000
_cell.length_c   1.000
_cell.angle_alpha   90.00
_cell.angle_beta   90.00
_cell.angle_gamma   90.00
#
_symmetry.space_group_name_H-M   'P 1'
#
loop_
_entity.id
_entity.type
_entity.pdbx_description
1 polymer ?
#
loop_
_entity_poly.entity_id
_entity_poly.type
_entity_poly.pdbx_seq_one_letter_code
_entity_poly.pdbx_strand_id
1 'polypeptide(L)'
;MIPLRDANPSGGTPVVNHAIILGCVLAFFLELLLGPNLHYFFIAYGLVPIRYTNLQVAAHFSPWEQALPFFTFMFLHGGWLHLIGNLWVLHIFGDNVESALGH
;
A
#
# COMPACT_ATOMS: atom_id res chain seq x y z
N MET A 1 -10.78 5.10 20.49
CA MET A 1 -10.81 3.66 20.84
C MET A 1 -9.72 2.96 20.06
N ILE A 2 -9.03 1.98 20.64
CA ILE A 2 -8.08 1.12 19.91
C ILE A 2 -8.85 -0.16 19.57
N PRO A 3 -9.12 -0.46 18.28
CA PRO A 3 -9.84 -1.67 17.91
C PRO A 3 -8.98 -2.89 18.25
N LEU A 4 -9.53 -3.88 18.94
CA LEU A 4 -8.81 -5.11 19.31
C LEU A 4 -9.27 -6.31 18.47
N ARG A 5 -10.56 -6.32 18.15
CA ARG A 5 -11.23 -7.31 17.33
C ARG A 5 -12.53 -6.71 16.83
N ASP A 6 -13.04 -7.26 15.73
CA ASP A 6 -14.35 -7.00 15.22
C ASP A 6 -15.40 -7.96 15.86
N ALA A 7 -16.68 -7.78 15.51
CA ALA A 7 -17.78 -8.59 16.03
C ALA A 7 -18.33 -9.61 15.02
N ASN A 8 -17.91 -9.54 13.76
CA ASN A 8 -18.47 -10.32 12.67
C ASN A 8 -17.59 -11.54 12.41
N PRO A 9 -18.08 -12.77 12.57
CA PRO A 9 -17.30 -13.93 12.17
C PRO A 9 -17.15 -13.96 10.64
N SER A 10 -15.93 -14.06 10.14
CA SER A 10 -15.65 -14.29 8.72
C SER A 10 -15.86 -15.76 8.33
N GLY A 11 -16.46 -16.00 7.16
CA GLY A 11 -16.91 -17.33 6.73
C GLY A 11 -15.85 -18.20 6.02
N GLY A 12 -14.63 -17.69 5.82
CA GLY A 12 -13.58 -18.36 5.07
C GLY A 12 -12.18 -17.81 5.36
N THR A 13 -11.14 -18.41 4.79
CA THR A 13 -9.77 -17.90 4.90
C THR A 13 -9.59 -16.65 4.03
N PRO A 14 -9.21 -15.50 4.60
CA PRO A 14 -9.15 -14.23 3.85
C PRO A 14 -7.83 -14.12 3.07
N VAL A 15 -7.77 -14.80 1.91
CA VAL A 15 -6.57 -14.94 1.09
C VAL A 15 -6.15 -13.59 0.48
N VAL A 16 -7.11 -12.79 0.01
CA VAL A 16 -6.84 -11.47 -0.58
C VAL A 16 -6.30 -10.53 0.50
N ASN A 17 -6.90 -10.52 1.69
CA ASN A 17 -6.42 -9.74 2.83
C ASN A 17 -4.97 -10.10 3.18
N HIS A 18 -4.67 -11.40 3.30
CA HIS A 18 -3.31 -11.86 3.56
C HIS A 18 -2.33 -11.49 2.44
N ALA A 19 -2.75 -11.55 1.17
CA ALA A 19 -1.92 -11.16 0.04
C ALA A 19 -1.59 -9.67 0.05
N ILE A 20 -2.55 -8.80 0.38
CA ILE A 20 -2.33 -7.36 0.52
C ILE A 20 -1.39 -7.08 1.70
N ILE A 21 -1.63 -7.71 2.86
CA ILE A 21 -0.74 -7.58 4.03
C ILE A 21 0.69 -7.98 3.66
N LEU A 22 0.87 -9.13 2.99
CA LEU A 22 2.18 -9.59 2.54
C LEU A 22 2.82 -8.59 1.57
N GLY A 23 2.06 -8.06 0.61
CA GLY A 23 2.54 -7.04 -0.32
C GLY A 23 3.05 -5.78 0.38
N CYS A 24 2.30 -5.26 1.36
CA CYS A 24 2.71 -4.11 2.16
C CYS A 24 3.98 -4.38 2.96
N VAL A 25 4.08 -5.58 3.57
CA VAL A 25 5.26 -5.99 4.33
C VAL A 25 6.49 -6.08 3.42
N LEU A 26 6.38 -6.75 2.26
CA LEU A 26 7.48 -6.89 1.30
C LEU A 26 7.92 -5.53 0.75
N ALA A 27 6.98 -4.65 0.40
CA ALA A 27 7.28 -3.30 -0.05
C ALA A 27 8.03 -2.50 1.04
N PHE A 28 7.58 -2.56 2.29
CA PHE A 28 8.24 -1.87 3.39
C PHE A 28 9.66 -2.43 3.67
N PHE A 29 9.86 -3.74 3.59
CA PHE A 29 11.21 -4.30 3.69
C PHE A 29 12.11 -3.83 2.56
N LEU A 30 11.60 -3.73 1.33
CA LEU A 30 12.34 -3.13 0.23
C LEU A 30 12.71 -1.67 0.51
N GLU A 31 11.78 -0.86 1.03
CA GLU A 31 12.05 0.53 1.44
C GLU A 31 13.21 0.62 2.44
N LEU A 32 13.25 -0.27 3.44
CA LEU A 32 14.34 -0.32 4.43
C LEU A 32 15.68 -0.69 3.79
N LEU A 33 15.69 -1.54 2.77
CA LEU A 33 16.90 -1.98 2.07
C LEU A 33 17.49 -0.90 1.15
N LEU A 34 16.68 0.06 0.68
CA LEU A 34 17.10 1.06 -0.31
C LEU A 34 18.01 2.16 0.28
N GLY A 35 17.98 2.38 1.59
CA GLY A 35 18.84 3.35 2.27
C GLY A 35 18.78 4.74 1.61
N PRO A 36 19.91 5.32 1.15
CA PRO A 36 19.93 6.63 0.51
C PRO A 36 19.05 6.75 -0.75
N ASN A 37 18.77 5.64 -1.43
CA ASN A 37 17.99 5.62 -2.68
C ASN A 37 16.46 5.65 -2.45
N LEU A 38 16.01 5.63 -1.20
CA LEU A 38 14.59 5.61 -0.85
C LEU A 38 13.80 6.78 -1.46
N HIS A 39 14.42 7.96 -1.54
CA HIS A 39 13.76 9.14 -2.11
C HIS A 39 13.46 8.97 -3.62
N TYR A 40 14.38 8.40 -4.40
CA TYR A 40 14.14 8.10 -5.81
C TYR A 40 13.06 7.04 -5.99
N PHE A 41 13.02 6.05 -5.08
CA PHE A 41 11.97 5.04 -5.07
C PHE A 41 10.58 5.63 -4.83
N PHE A 42 10.43 6.55 -3.87
CA PHE A 42 9.16 7.26 -3.67
C PHE A 42 8.77 8.17 -4.84
N ILE A 43 9.73 8.78 -5.53
CA ILE A 43 9.45 9.56 -6.75
C ILE A 43 8.93 8.63 -7.86
N ALA A 44 9.50 7.44 -8.01
CA ALA A 44 9.13 6.49 -9.05
C ALA A 44 7.80 5.78 -8.79
N TYR A 45 7.58 5.29 -7.57
CA TYR A 45 6.46 4.40 -7.21
C TYR A 45 5.40 5.06 -6.32
N GLY A 46 5.67 6.24 -5.76
CA GLY A 46 4.69 7.03 -5.03
C GLY A 46 3.85 7.91 -5.95
N LEU A 47 2.61 8.18 -5.54
CA LEU A 47 1.73 9.10 -6.27
C LEU A 47 2.10 10.55 -5.93
N VAL A 48 3.07 11.11 -6.65
CA VAL A 48 3.56 12.48 -6.45
C VAL A 48 2.78 13.47 -7.34
N PRO A 49 1.98 14.41 -6.78
CA PRO A 49 1.06 15.24 -7.58
C PRO A 49 1.73 16.05 -8.70
N ILE A 50 2.94 16.57 -8.47
CA ILE A 50 3.65 17.40 -9.46
C ILE A 50 3.93 16.66 -10.78
N ARG A 51 3.99 15.32 -10.76
CA ARG A 51 4.16 14.48 -11.97
C ARG A 51 2.96 14.52 -12.90
N TYR A 52 1.79 14.95 -12.42
CA TYR A 52 0.54 14.98 -13.17
C TYR A 52 0.00 16.39 -13.38
N THR A 53 0.41 17.35 -12.54
CA THR A 53 -0.06 18.74 -12.63
C THR A 53 0.90 19.66 -13.38
N ASN A 54 2.16 19.26 -13.57
CA ASN A 54 3.15 20.03 -14.31
C ASN A 54 3.63 19.26 -15.56
N LEU A 55 3.39 19.84 -16.75
CA LEU A 55 3.71 19.20 -18.02
C LEU A 55 5.22 19.02 -18.26
N GLN A 56 6.06 19.94 -17.76
CA GLN A 56 7.52 19.84 -17.90
C GLN A 56 8.04 18.67 -17.06
N VAL A 57 7.52 18.49 -15.84
CA VAL A 57 7.86 17.36 -14.97
C VAL A 57 7.33 16.05 -15.57
N ALA A 58 6.08 16.04 -16.03
CA ALA A 58 5.45 14.86 -16.64
C ALA A 58 6.23 14.33 -17.85
N ALA A 59 6.85 15.21 -18.64
CA ALA A 59 7.63 14.84 -19.81
C ALA A 59 8.88 13.99 -19.51
N HIS A 60 9.32 13.94 -18.25
CA HIS A 60 10.44 13.09 -17.81
C HIS A 60 10.04 11.63 -17.53
N PHE A 61 8.76 11.29 -17.61
CA PHE A 61 8.25 9.96 -17.29
C PHE A 61 7.50 9.38 -18.50
N SER A 62 7.75 8.11 -18.79
CA SER A 62 6.97 7.35 -19.77
C SER A 62 5.52 7.15 -19.31
N PRO A 63 4.59 6.85 -20.23
CA PRO A 63 3.20 6.53 -19.85
C PRO A 63 3.10 5.40 -18.83
N TRP A 64 4.00 4.41 -18.89
CA TRP A 64 4.04 3.31 -17.94
C TRP A 64 4.48 3.77 -16.54
N GLU A 65 5.54 4.57 -16.46
CA GLU A 65 6.00 5.14 -15.20
C GLU A 65 4.95 6.06 -14.58
N GLN A 66 4.12 6.73 -15.39
CA GLN A 66 2.98 7.53 -14.92
C GLN A 66 1.81 6.68 -14.43
N ALA A 67 1.60 5.49 -14.98
CA ALA A 67 0.51 4.61 -14.58
C ALA A 67 0.83 3.84 -13.28
N LEU A 68 2.06 3.35 -13.14
CA LEU A 68 2.50 2.51 -12.02
C LEU A 68 2.14 3.06 -10.63
N PRO A 69 2.42 4.35 -10.32
CA PRO A 69 2.11 4.93 -9.01
C PRO A 69 0.68 4.71 -8.57
N PHE A 70 -0.31 4.80 -9.46
CA PHE A 70 -1.74 4.65 -9.14
C PHE A 70 -2.09 3.30 -8.52
N PHE A 71 -1.22 2.31 -8.63
CA PHE A 71 -1.34 1.04 -7.92
C PHE A 71 -0.29 0.91 -6.82
N THR A 72 0.98 1.21 -7.13
CA THR A 72 2.08 0.95 -6.19
C THR A 72 2.01 1.82 -4.93
N PHE A 73 1.44 3.03 -5.00
CA PHE A 73 1.33 3.93 -3.84
C PHE A 73 0.57 3.28 -2.67
N MET A 74 -0.35 2.34 -2.94
CA MET A 74 -1.18 1.69 -1.93
C MET A 74 -0.39 0.83 -0.95
N PHE A 75 0.82 0.40 -1.33
CA PHE A 75 1.66 -0.51 -0.54
C PHE A 75 2.81 0.21 0.19
N LEU A 76 3.07 1.48 -0.15
CA LEU A 76 4.22 2.24 0.35
C LEU A 76 3.94 2.84 1.73
N HIS A 77 4.94 2.83 2.61
CA HIS A 77 4.78 3.30 3.98
C HIS A 77 5.85 4.30 4.40
N GLY A 78 5.50 5.17 5.35
CA GLY A 78 6.37 6.27 5.80
C GLY A 78 7.20 5.94 7.04
N GLY A 79 7.12 4.70 7.52
CA GLY A 79 7.73 4.24 8.75
C GLY A 79 6.87 3.20 9.48
N TRP A 80 7.44 2.64 10.56
CA TRP A 80 6.85 1.54 11.32
C TRP A 80 5.45 1.81 11.85
N LEU A 81 5.21 3.00 12.42
CA LEU A 81 3.89 3.35 12.94
C LEU A 81 2.84 3.39 11.84
N HIS A 82 3.20 3.90 10.64
CA HIS A 82 2.30 3.95 9.50
C HIS A 82 1.95 2.53 9.02
N LEU A 83 2.96 1.67 8.85
CA LEU A 83 2.74 0.27 8.45
C LEU A 83 1.90 -0.49 9.46
N ILE A 84 2.32 -0.52 10.73
CA ILE A 84 1.64 -1.30 11.77
C ILE A 84 0.19 -0.82 11.95
N GLY A 85 -0.04 0.50 11.93
CA GLY A 85 -1.39 1.05 12.02
C GLY A 85 -2.31 0.61 10.88
N ASN A 86 -1.82 0.64 9.63
CA ASN A 86 -2.60 0.19 8.47
C ASN A 86 -2.85 -1.31 8.50
N LEU A 87 -1.80 -2.12 8.74
CA LEU A 87 -1.93 -3.58 8.79
C LEU A 87 -2.84 -4.03 9.93
N TRP A 88 -2.84 -3.31 11.06
CA TRP A 88 -3.72 -3.59 12.19
C TRP A 88 -5.19 -3.44 11.81
N VAL A 89 -5.56 -2.32 11.19
CA VAL A 89 -6.93 -2.07 10.73
C VAL A 89 -7.31 -3.05 9.61
N LEU A 90 -6.41 -3.27 8.66
CA LEU A 90 -6.63 -4.21 7.56
C LEU A 90 -6.82 -5.64 8.06
N HIS A 91 -6.04 -6.08 9.05
CA HIS A 91 -6.19 -7.41 9.63
C HIS A 91 -7.52 -7.59 10.38
N ILE A 92 -7.96 -6.57 11.12
CA ILE A 92 -9.19 -6.66 11.92
C ILE A 92 -10.47 -6.60 11.07
N PHE A 93 -10.46 -5.87 9.96
CA PHE A 93 -11.69 -5.62 9.18
C PHE A 93 -11.66 -6.17 7.75
N GLY A 94 -10.49 -6.48 7.20
CA GLY A 94 -10.33 -6.86 5.81
C GLY A 94 -10.93 -8.22 5.48
N ASP A 95 -10.92 -9.16 6.42
CA ASP A 95 -11.51 -10.50 6.26
C ASP A 95 -13.03 -10.45 6.09
N ASN A 96 -13.71 -9.55 6.82
CA ASN A 96 -15.13 -9.30 6.67
C ASN A 96 -15.49 -8.70 5.32
N VAL A 97 -14.69 -7.74 4.86
CA VAL A 97 -14.88 -7.12 3.54
C VAL A 97 -14.70 -8.17 2.45
N GLU A 98 -13.65 -8.98 2.52
CA GLU A 98 -13.40 -10.08 1.58
C GLU A 98 -14.52 -11.13 1.63
N SER A 99 -14.98 -11.51 2.81
CA SER A 99 -16.10 -12.46 2.97
C SER A 99 -17.42 -11.89 2.40
N ALA A 100 -17.64 -10.59 2.46
CA ALA A 100 -18.86 -9.94 1.97
C ALA A 100 -18.86 -9.72 0.46
N LEU A 101 -17.69 -9.40 -0.11
CA LEU A 101 -17.52 -9.22 -1.56
C LEU A 101 -17.37 -10.54 -2.32
N GLY A 102 -17.01 -11.61 -1.59
CA GLY A 102 -16.71 -12.92 -2.13
C GLY A 102 -15.24 -13.08 -2.50
N HIS A 103 -14.75 -14.32 -2.39
CA HIS A 103 -13.47 -14.79 -2.89
C HIS A 103 -13.64 -16.19 -3.49
#